data_AF-A0A2J4Z9R7-F1
#
_entry.id   AF-A0A2J4Z9R7-F1
#
_cell.length_a   1.000
_cell.length_b   1.000
_cell.length_c   1.000
_cell.angle_alpha   90.00
_cell.angle_beta   90.00
_cell.angle_gamma   90.00
#
_symmetry.space_group_name_H-M   'P 1'
#
loop_
_entity.id
_entity.type
_entity.pdbx_description
1 polymer ?
#
loop_
_entity_poly.entity_id
_entity_poly.type
_entity_poly.pdbx_seq_one_letter_code
_entity_poly.pdbx_strand_id
1 'polypeptide(L)'
;AARYLVREDASTFHTFYMDVHSGQPLRGDTHQGFSDSSCWARGQAWGIYGFALGYAHTGDAWQPELSRRLAHYFLNRLPEDFVCYWDLIFTAEDNQYRDTSAAAIAACGLAELLKLLPLTDPLRPAYGNAIELMMRNLRERYFAHAQDGLLREGVYNFGRNMGINEPNLWGDYFYFEALVRLSRVWTPYFC
;
A
#
# COMPACT_ATOMS: atom_id res chain seq x y z
N ALA A 1 -9.39 -10.91 8.63
CA ALA A 1 -9.12 -9.72 7.81
C ALA A 1 -9.90 -9.77 6.48
N ALA A 2 -9.56 -10.69 5.56
CA ALA A 2 -10.16 -10.78 4.22
C ALA A 2 -11.70 -10.69 4.18
N ARG A 3 -12.39 -11.35 5.10
CA ARG A 3 -13.87 -11.40 5.15
C ARG A 3 -14.54 -10.07 5.55
N TYR A 4 -13.86 -9.21 6.29
CA TYR A 4 -14.51 -8.06 6.96
C TYR A 4 -13.84 -6.72 6.64
N LEU A 5 -12.51 -6.69 6.50
CA LEU A 5 -11.78 -5.45 6.18
C LEU A 5 -11.77 -5.14 4.68
N VAL A 6 -11.87 -6.15 3.82
CA VAL A 6 -11.89 -5.98 2.37
C VAL A 6 -13.34 -5.86 1.90
N ARG A 7 -13.66 -4.78 1.19
CA ARG A 7 -14.99 -4.54 0.61
C ARG A 7 -15.12 -5.29 -0.72
N GLU A 8 -16.35 -5.38 -1.23
CA GLU A 8 -16.65 -6.11 -2.48
C GLU A 8 -15.91 -5.55 -3.70
N ASP A 9 -15.65 -4.24 -3.74
CA ASP A 9 -14.91 -3.55 -4.81
C ASP A 9 -13.39 -3.65 -4.66
N ALA A 10 -12.89 -4.42 -3.69
CA ALA A 10 -11.48 -4.54 -3.29
C ALA A 10 -10.85 -3.28 -2.66
N SER A 11 -11.65 -2.29 -2.27
CA SER A 11 -11.21 -1.27 -1.31
C SER A 11 -11.13 -1.85 0.10
N THR A 12 -10.46 -1.14 1.01
CA THR A 12 -10.31 -1.58 2.40
C THR A 12 -10.86 -0.56 3.40
N PHE A 13 -11.54 -1.06 4.42
CA PHE A 13 -11.71 -0.31 5.67
C PHE A 13 -10.37 -0.22 6.39
N HIS A 14 -10.14 0.88 7.11
CA HIS A 14 -8.97 0.97 8.00
C HIS A 14 -9.17 0.08 9.24
N THR A 15 -10.36 0.11 9.83
CA THR A 15 -10.67 -0.66 11.04
C THR A 15 -12.01 -1.36 10.94
N PHE A 16 -12.18 -2.42 11.73
CA PHE A 16 -13.42 -3.16 11.81
C PHE A 16 -13.73 -3.52 13.25
N TYR A 17 -14.94 -3.21 13.71
CA TYR A 17 -15.38 -3.50 15.07
C TYR A 17 -16.03 -4.88 15.15
N MET A 18 -15.67 -5.63 16.18
CA MET A 18 -16.25 -6.91 16.53
C MET A 18 -16.90 -6.80 17.91
N ASP A 19 -17.99 -7.52 18.13
CA ASP A 19 -18.58 -7.64 19.46
C ASP A 19 -17.66 -8.48 20.37
N VAL A 20 -17.27 -7.94 21.52
CA VAL A 20 -16.27 -8.56 22.39
C VAL A 20 -16.77 -9.82 23.11
N HIS A 21 -18.09 -10.03 23.16
CA HIS A 21 -18.68 -11.18 23.84
C HIS A 21 -18.99 -12.33 22.87
N SER A 22 -19.52 -12.01 21.68
CA SER A 22 -19.99 -12.97 20.68
C SER A 22 -19.03 -13.17 19.51
N GLY A 23 -18.06 -12.27 19.33
CA GLY A 23 -17.16 -12.27 18.17
C GLY A 23 -17.82 -11.91 16.84
N GLN A 24 -19.08 -11.48 16.85
CA GLN A 24 -19.82 -11.13 15.64
C GLN A 24 -19.35 -9.80 15.04
N PRO A 25 -19.37 -9.66 13.70
CA PRO A 25 -19.01 -8.41 13.03
C PRO A 25 -20.02 -7.31 13.33
N LEU A 26 -19.53 -6.10 13.66
CA LEU A 26 -20.38 -4.94 13.91
C LEU A 26 -20.38 -3.99 12.70
N ARG A 27 -19.24 -3.34 12.43
CA ARG A 27 -19.12 -2.36 11.34
C ARG A 27 -17.67 -2.10 10.95
N GLY A 28 -17.47 -1.74 9.68
CA GLY A 28 -16.24 -1.10 9.21
C GLY A 28 -16.23 0.38 9.56
N ASP A 29 -15.04 0.95 9.74
CA ASP A 29 -14.83 2.34 10.13
C ASP A 29 -13.46 2.83 9.65
N THR A 30 -13.25 4.14 9.67
CA THR A 30 -11.93 4.73 9.44
C THR A 30 -11.51 5.70 10.55
N HIS A 31 -10.28 5.55 11.03
CA HIS A 31 -9.65 6.50 11.96
C HIS A 31 -8.66 7.45 11.28
N GLN A 32 -8.31 7.19 10.02
CA GLN A 32 -7.23 7.91 9.32
C GLN A 32 -7.52 8.20 7.86
N GLY A 33 -8.50 7.53 7.23
CA GLY A 33 -8.97 7.86 5.89
C GLY A 33 -9.88 9.09 5.90
N PHE A 34 -10.17 9.60 4.72
CA PHE A 34 -11.03 10.78 4.54
C PHE A 34 -12.48 10.56 5.00
N SER A 35 -13.05 9.38 4.73
CA SER A 35 -14.40 9.02 5.16
C SER A 35 -14.56 7.50 5.31
N ASP A 36 -15.64 7.05 5.97
CA ASP A 36 -15.92 5.62 6.14
C ASP A 36 -16.09 4.87 4.81
N SER A 37 -16.45 5.60 3.75
CA SER A 37 -16.59 5.12 2.37
C SER A 37 -15.32 5.32 1.52
N SER A 38 -14.31 6.01 2.03
CA SER A 38 -13.04 6.22 1.33
C SER A 38 -12.10 5.02 1.47
N CYS A 39 -10.95 5.10 0.80
CA CYS A 39 -9.94 4.05 0.81
C CYS A 39 -8.57 4.66 1.11
N TRP A 40 -8.25 4.69 2.40
CA TRP A 40 -6.97 5.20 2.88
C TRP A 40 -5.80 4.46 2.24
N ALA A 41 -4.90 5.20 1.56
CA ALA A 41 -3.92 4.61 0.65
C ALA A 41 -2.95 3.66 1.35
N ARG A 42 -2.48 4.01 2.54
CA ARG A 42 -1.58 3.16 3.32
C ARG A 42 -2.28 1.91 3.86
N GLY A 43 -3.55 1.99 4.21
CA GLY A 43 -4.36 0.82 4.58
C GLY A 43 -4.48 -0.18 3.44
N GLN A 44 -4.73 0.32 2.22
CA GLN A 44 -4.73 -0.49 1.02
C GLN A 44 -3.36 -1.12 0.75
N ALA A 45 -2.28 -0.35 0.89
CA ALA A 45 -0.91 -0.83 0.71
C ALA A 45 -0.55 -1.94 1.71
N TRP A 46 -0.99 -1.83 2.98
CA TRP A 46 -0.85 -2.91 3.97
C TRP A 46 -1.59 -4.18 3.56
N GLY A 47 -2.79 -4.05 2.99
CA GLY A 47 -3.52 -5.20 2.47
C GLY A 47 -2.77 -5.90 1.34
N ILE A 48 -2.26 -5.13 0.36
CA ILE A 48 -1.47 -5.68 -0.75
C ILE A 48 -0.27 -6.46 -0.21
N TYR A 49 0.55 -5.83 0.62
CA TYR A 49 1.76 -6.49 1.09
C TYR A 49 1.47 -7.63 2.09
N GLY A 50 0.56 -7.40 3.04
CA GLY A 50 0.23 -8.35 4.09
C GLY A 50 -0.39 -9.66 3.57
N PHE A 51 -1.29 -9.60 2.58
CA PHE A 51 -1.84 -10.83 2.00
C PHE A 51 -0.83 -11.56 1.11
N ALA A 52 0.07 -10.86 0.41
CA ALA A 52 1.17 -11.52 -0.29
C ALA A 52 2.09 -12.26 0.69
N LEU A 53 2.47 -11.62 1.81
CA LEU A 53 3.31 -12.25 2.84
C LEU A 53 2.59 -13.42 3.54
N GLY A 54 1.30 -13.28 3.84
CA GLY A 54 0.56 -14.33 4.55
C GLY A 54 0.53 -15.67 3.80
N TYR A 55 0.59 -15.66 2.47
CA TYR A 55 0.71 -16.89 1.68
C TYR A 55 1.98 -17.67 2.02
N ALA A 56 3.11 -16.99 2.18
CA ALA A 56 4.39 -17.62 2.52
C ALA A 56 4.34 -18.37 3.86
N HIS A 57 3.48 -17.91 4.80
CA HIS A 57 3.34 -18.52 6.12
C HIS A 57 2.20 -19.54 6.22
N THR A 58 1.18 -19.44 5.38
CA THR A 58 -0.06 -20.24 5.51
C THR A 58 -0.28 -21.23 4.38
N GLY A 59 0.31 -21.00 3.20
CA GLY A 59 0.02 -21.75 1.98
C GLY A 59 -1.39 -21.55 1.41
N ASP A 60 -2.18 -20.60 1.95
CA ASP A 60 -3.55 -20.35 1.48
C ASP A 60 -3.53 -19.62 0.13
N ALA A 61 -3.77 -20.37 -0.94
CA ALA A 61 -3.75 -19.89 -2.32
C ALA A 61 -4.76 -18.77 -2.62
N TRP A 62 -5.71 -18.49 -1.72
CA TRP A 62 -6.59 -17.33 -1.84
C TRP A 62 -5.87 -15.99 -1.57
N GLN A 63 -4.80 -15.99 -0.77
CA GLN A 63 -4.16 -14.75 -0.34
C GLN A 63 -3.42 -14.00 -1.46
N PRO A 64 -2.67 -14.66 -2.37
CA PRO A 64 -2.09 -13.99 -3.53
C PRO A 64 -3.17 -13.40 -4.46
N GLU A 65 -4.30 -14.10 -4.61
CA GLU A 65 -5.44 -13.60 -5.39
C GLU A 65 -6.07 -12.36 -4.75
N LEU A 66 -6.22 -12.36 -3.43
CA LEU A 66 -6.72 -11.21 -2.70
C LEU A 66 -5.76 -10.02 -2.81
N SER A 67 -4.46 -10.24 -2.59
CA SER A 67 -3.40 -9.24 -2.80
C SER A 67 -3.47 -8.64 -4.21
N ARG A 68 -3.69 -9.47 -5.24
CA ARG A 68 -3.84 -9.04 -6.62
C ARG A 68 -5.03 -8.10 -6.82
N ARG A 69 -6.20 -8.45 -6.26
CA ARG A 69 -7.40 -7.59 -6.32
C ARG A 69 -7.17 -6.23 -5.66
N LEU A 70 -6.54 -6.23 -4.48
CA LEU A 70 -6.19 -5.00 -3.78
C LEU A 70 -5.20 -4.15 -4.59
N ALA A 71 -4.24 -4.79 -5.26
CA ALA A 71 -3.28 -4.12 -6.13
C ALA A 71 -3.97 -3.47 -7.33
N HIS A 72 -4.90 -4.16 -7.99
CA HIS A 72 -5.67 -3.58 -9.09
C HIS A 72 -6.44 -2.33 -8.64
N TYR A 73 -7.10 -2.39 -7.47
CA TYR A 73 -7.83 -1.25 -6.92
C TYR A 73 -6.93 -0.03 -6.72
N PHE A 74 -5.74 -0.27 -6.14
CA PHE A 74 -4.74 0.75 -5.86
C PHE A 74 -4.17 1.36 -7.14
N LEU A 75 -3.70 0.53 -8.08
CA LEU A 75 -3.08 0.96 -9.34
C LEU A 75 -4.04 1.79 -10.21
N ASN A 76 -5.33 1.42 -10.25
CA ASN A 76 -6.34 2.14 -11.03
C ASN A 76 -6.68 3.55 -10.49
N ARG A 77 -6.21 3.90 -9.29
CA ARG A 77 -6.45 5.20 -8.65
C ARG A 77 -5.18 6.03 -8.50
N LEU A 78 -4.09 5.58 -9.11
CA LEU A 78 -2.86 6.35 -9.08
C LEU A 78 -2.92 7.54 -10.03
N PRO A 79 -2.35 8.69 -9.63
CA PRO A 79 -2.07 9.78 -10.56
C PRO A 79 -1.01 9.38 -11.60
N GLU A 80 -0.77 10.26 -12.56
CA GLU A 80 0.21 10.07 -13.65
C GLU A 80 1.62 9.68 -13.17
N ASP A 81 2.03 10.14 -11.98
CA ASP A 81 3.35 9.87 -11.42
C ASP A 81 3.45 8.62 -10.56
N PHE A 82 2.37 7.82 -10.51
CA PHE A 82 2.32 6.56 -9.76
C PHE A 82 2.54 6.72 -8.24
N VAL A 83 2.49 7.94 -7.69
CA VAL A 83 2.59 8.18 -6.23
C VAL A 83 1.22 8.60 -5.71
N CYS A 84 0.57 7.69 -4.97
CA CYS A 84 -0.79 7.89 -4.48
C CYS A 84 -0.97 9.14 -3.61
N TYR A 85 -2.17 9.72 -3.67
CA TYR A 85 -2.66 10.60 -2.61
C TYR A 85 -2.82 9.83 -1.29
N TRP A 86 -2.90 10.55 -0.17
CA TRP A 86 -3.05 9.93 1.14
C TRP A 86 -4.35 9.13 1.30
N ASP A 87 -5.37 9.45 0.51
CA ASP A 87 -6.58 8.64 0.31
C ASP A 87 -6.82 8.44 -1.19
N LEU A 88 -7.18 7.21 -1.60
CA LEU A 88 -7.32 6.82 -3.00
C LEU A 88 -8.60 7.33 -3.66
N ILE A 89 -9.48 7.99 -2.91
CA ILE A 89 -10.61 8.71 -3.51
C ILE A 89 -10.18 9.94 -4.29
N PHE A 90 -9.01 10.51 -3.96
CA PHE A 90 -8.56 11.77 -4.53
C PHE A 90 -7.91 11.58 -5.90
N THR A 91 -8.15 12.56 -6.74
CA THR A 91 -7.70 12.65 -8.13
C THR A 91 -6.80 13.88 -8.32
N ALA A 92 -6.28 14.07 -9.54
CA ALA A 92 -5.51 15.26 -9.90
C ALA A 92 -6.27 16.58 -9.63
N GLU A 93 -7.60 16.56 -9.67
CA GLU A 93 -8.45 17.73 -9.54
C GLU A 93 -8.63 18.19 -8.08
N ASP A 94 -8.43 17.29 -7.12
CA ASP A 94 -8.70 17.56 -5.69
C ASP A 94 -7.56 18.31 -4.97
N ASN A 95 -6.38 18.38 -5.59
CA ASN A 95 -5.19 19.06 -5.07
C ASN A 95 -4.84 18.68 -3.60
N GLN A 96 -4.85 17.38 -3.30
CA GLN A 96 -4.60 16.84 -1.96
C GLN A 96 -3.15 16.41 -1.73
N TYR A 97 -2.79 16.12 -0.48
CA TYR A 97 -1.44 15.64 -0.13
C TYR A 97 -1.16 14.22 -0.64
N ARG A 98 0.10 13.95 -0.97
CA ARG A 98 0.58 12.60 -1.28
C ARG A 98 0.75 11.76 -0.01
N ASP A 99 0.89 10.46 -0.20
CA ASP A 99 1.49 9.61 0.82
C ASP A 99 2.54 8.69 0.19
N THR A 100 3.78 9.16 0.17
CA THR A 100 4.92 8.43 -0.39
C THR A 100 5.20 7.11 0.33
N SER A 101 4.80 7.01 1.60
CA SER A 101 4.96 5.77 2.37
C SER A 101 4.04 4.65 1.84
N ALA A 102 2.81 4.98 1.45
CA ALA A 102 1.89 4.01 0.85
C ALA A 102 2.40 3.49 -0.51
N ALA A 103 2.97 4.37 -1.35
CA ALA A 103 3.58 3.97 -2.62
C ALA A 103 4.77 3.03 -2.40
N ALA A 104 5.64 3.32 -1.43
CA ALA A 104 6.77 2.46 -1.09
C ALA A 104 6.34 1.07 -0.58
N ILE A 105 5.34 1.02 0.31
CA ILE A 105 4.77 -0.25 0.82
C ILE A 105 4.13 -1.05 -0.32
N ALA A 106 3.36 -0.38 -1.21
CA ALA A 106 2.73 -1.02 -2.35
C ALA A 106 3.77 -1.60 -3.33
N ALA A 107 4.88 -0.89 -3.57
CA ALA A 107 5.99 -1.40 -4.38
C ALA A 107 6.60 -2.70 -3.79
N CYS A 108 6.83 -2.76 -2.48
CA CYS A 108 7.23 -3.99 -1.81
C CYS A 108 6.20 -5.12 -1.96
N GLY A 109 4.91 -4.81 -1.77
CA GLY A 109 3.82 -5.77 -1.90
C GLY A 109 3.68 -6.33 -3.32
N LEU A 110 3.79 -5.49 -4.34
CA LEU A 110 3.80 -5.90 -5.75
C LEU A 110 5.02 -6.78 -6.07
N ALA A 111 6.19 -6.42 -5.55
CA ALA A 111 7.41 -7.22 -5.72
C ALA A 111 7.28 -8.60 -5.05
N GLU A 112 6.64 -8.69 -3.89
CA GLU A 112 6.33 -9.96 -3.24
C GLU A 112 5.30 -10.77 -4.05
N LEU A 113 4.21 -10.14 -4.48
CA LEU A 113 3.18 -10.78 -5.31
C LEU A 113 3.76 -11.37 -6.60
N LEU A 114 4.71 -10.68 -7.25
CA LEU A 114 5.38 -11.17 -8.47
C LEU A 114 6.14 -12.49 -8.26
N LYS A 115 6.61 -12.79 -7.04
CA LYS A 115 7.24 -14.08 -6.72
C LYS A 115 6.21 -15.22 -6.67
N LEU A 116 4.96 -14.89 -6.33
CA LEU A 116 3.88 -15.85 -6.10
C LEU A 116 3.07 -16.14 -7.36
N LEU A 117 2.99 -15.17 -8.28
CA LEU A 117 2.28 -15.35 -9.55
C LEU A 117 3.01 -16.32 -10.49
N PRO A 118 2.28 -17.10 -11.32
CA PRO A 118 2.88 -17.90 -12.38
C PRO A 118 3.74 -17.05 -13.31
N LEU A 119 4.84 -17.59 -13.85
CA LEU A 119 5.68 -16.87 -14.82
C LEU A 119 4.95 -16.50 -16.12
N THR A 120 3.88 -17.23 -16.45
CA THR A 120 3.03 -17.01 -17.62
C THR A 120 1.90 -16.01 -17.39
N ASP A 121 1.77 -15.44 -16.19
CA ASP A 121 0.72 -14.45 -15.92
C ASP A 121 0.94 -13.20 -16.80
N PRO A 122 -0.06 -12.80 -17.62
CA PRO A 122 0.11 -11.72 -18.60
C PRO A 122 0.25 -10.34 -17.95
N LEU A 123 -0.11 -10.18 -16.68
CA LEU A 123 -0.02 -8.91 -15.95
C LEU A 123 1.33 -8.71 -15.24
N ARG A 124 2.23 -9.71 -15.23
CA ARG A 124 3.56 -9.54 -14.62
C ARG A 124 4.32 -8.32 -15.15
N PRO A 125 4.38 -8.05 -16.47
CA PRO A 125 5.06 -6.85 -16.97
C PRO A 125 4.41 -5.56 -16.45
N ALA A 126 3.08 -5.53 -16.32
CA ALA A 126 2.37 -4.37 -15.81
C ALA A 126 2.72 -4.08 -14.34
N TYR A 127 2.81 -5.12 -13.48
CA TYR A 127 3.26 -4.93 -12.10
C TYR A 127 4.72 -4.48 -12.02
N GLY A 128 5.59 -5.07 -12.83
CA GLY A 128 7.00 -4.67 -12.92
C GLY A 128 7.14 -3.19 -13.29
N ASN A 129 6.42 -2.75 -14.33
CA ASN A 129 6.40 -1.35 -14.76
C ASN A 129 5.84 -0.41 -13.69
N ALA A 130 4.78 -0.82 -12.99
CA ALA A 130 4.21 -0.03 -11.89
C ALA A 130 5.23 0.16 -10.76
N ILE A 131 5.94 -0.89 -10.35
CA ILE A 131 7.01 -0.81 -9.34
C ILE A 131 8.12 0.15 -9.82
N GLU A 132 8.55 0.01 -11.08
CA GLU A 132 9.59 0.87 -11.64
C GLU A 132 9.17 2.35 -11.64
N LEU A 133 7.94 2.66 -12.08
CA LEU A 133 7.42 4.02 -12.11
C LEU A 133 7.26 4.62 -10.71
N MET A 134 6.76 3.84 -9.74
CA MET A 134 6.70 4.25 -8.33
C MET A 134 8.09 4.59 -7.81
N MET A 135 9.05 3.66 -7.94
CA MET A 135 10.39 3.83 -7.37
C MET A 135 11.19 4.94 -8.06
N ARG A 136 11.02 5.09 -9.38
CA ARG A 136 11.62 6.19 -10.15
C ARG A 136 11.08 7.53 -9.69
N ASN A 137 9.75 7.70 -9.61
CA ASN A 137 9.16 8.96 -9.17
C ASN A 137 9.47 9.26 -7.70
N LEU A 138 9.44 8.26 -6.82
CA LEU A 138 9.88 8.41 -5.42
C LEU A 138 11.31 8.96 -5.34
N ARG A 139 12.23 8.44 -6.16
CA ARG A 139 13.62 8.94 -6.24
C ARG A 139 13.71 10.34 -6.85
N GLU A 140 13.10 10.57 -8.00
CA GLU A 140 13.33 11.78 -8.80
C GLU A 140 12.57 13.00 -8.25
N ARG A 141 11.41 12.77 -7.66
CA ARG A 141 10.49 13.83 -7.25
C ARG A 141 10.36 13.92 -5.74
N TYR A 142 10.38 12.80 -5.02
CA TYR A 142 10.06 12.77 -3.58
C TYR A 142 11.25 12.50 -2.66
N PHE A 143 12.45 12.35 -3.19
CA PHE A 143 13.63 12.16 -2.35
C PHE A 143 13.98 13.47 -1.62
N ALA A 144 14.21 13.38 -0.31
CA ALA A 144 14.59 14.52 0.50
C ALA A 144 16.12 14.70 0.48
N HIS A 145 16.60 15.91 0.15
CA HIS A 145 18.03 16.22 0.12
C HIS A 145 18.54 16.96 1.36
N ALA A 146 17.65 17.62 2.11
CA ALA A 146 18.00 18.56 3.18
C ALA A 146 17.13 18.39 4.44
N GLN A 147 16.54 17.21 4.64
CA GLN A 147 15.71 16.88 5.81
C GLN A 147 16.16 15.55 6.40
N ASP A 148 15.84 15.33 7.67
CA ASP A 148 16.03 14.04 8.33
C ASP A 148 14.94 13.07 7.82
N GLY A 149 15.30 12.25 6.83
CA GLY A 149 14.46 11.24 6.19
C GLY A 149 14.79 11.07 4.70
N LEU A 150 14.41 9.94 4.09
CA LEU A 150 14.70 9.65 2.68
C LEU A 150 13.59 10.17 1.75
N LEU A 151 12.33 10.00 2.13
CA LEU A 151 11.17 10.42 1.34
C LEU A 151 10.42 11.57 2.00
N ARG A 152 10.13 12.64 1.26
CA ARG A 152 9.20 13.70 1.67
C ARG A 152 7.75 13.35 1.30
N GLU A 153 6.81 14.18 1.72
CA GLU A 153 5.39 14.09 1.34
C GLU A 153 4.69 12.80 1.77
N GLY A 154 5.05 12.28 2.95
CA GLY A 154 4.27 11.27 3.65
C GLY A 154 3.16 11.93 4.48
N VAL A 155 2.11 11.17 4.78
CA VAL A 155 1.01 11.62 5.65
C VAL A 155 0.77 10.61 6.77
N TYR A 156 1.07 10.98 8.02
CA TYR A 156 0.87 10.10 9.17
C TYR A 156 -0.61 10.01 9.58
N ASN A 157 -1.23 11.12 9.99
CA ASN A 157 -2.64 11.15 10.34
C ASN A 157 -3.25 12.51 9.95
N PHE A 158 -3.92 12.53 8.80
CA PHE A 158 -4.53 13.75 8.28
C PHE A 158 -5.63 14.28 9.19
N GLY A 159 -6.56 13.43 9.63
CA GLY A 159 -7.70 13.82 10.47
C GLY A 159 -7.31 14.38 11.85
N ARG A 160 -6.06 14.16 12.30
CA ARG A 160 -5.50 14.73 13.54
C ARG A 160 -4.44 15.81 13.32
N ASN A 161 -4.21 16.22 12.08
CA ASN A 161 -3.17 17.19 11.73
C ASN A 161 -1.76 16.79 12.23
N MET A 162 -1.38 15.52 12.05
CA MET A 162 -0.08 15.00 12.49
C MET A 162 0.72 14.43 11.32
N GLY A 163 1.98 14.86 11.20
CA GLY A 163 2.93 14.35 10.20
C GLY A 163 2.39 14.47 8.79
N ILE A 164 1.86 15.63 8.42
CA ILE A 164 1.32 15.90 7.09
C ILE A 164 2.44 16.50 6.23
N ASN A 165 2.65 15.90 5.06
CA ASN A 165 3.67 16.33 4.12
C ASN A 165 5.11 16.24 4.67
N GLU A 166 5.36 15.22 5.50
CA GLU A 166 6.62 15.03 6.23
C GLU A 166 7.24 13.66 5.92
N PRO A 167 8.58 13.52 6.06
CA PRO A 167 9.20 12.20 6.11
C PRO A 167 8.67 11.35 7.25
N ASN A 168 8.63 10.04 7.04
CA ASN A 168 8.29 9.10 8.09
C ASN A 168 9.13 7.83 7.99
N LEU A 169 9.48 7.28 9.15
CA LEU A 169 10.44 6.18 9.26
C LEU A 169 9.98 4.91 8.51
N TRP A 170 8.67 4.62 8.50
CA TRP A 170 8.16 3.46 7.76
C TRP A 170 8.28 3.66 6.25
N GLY A 171 7.98 4.85 5.72
CA GLY A 171 8.18 5.18 4.31
C GLY A 171 9.63 4.97 3.87
N ASP A 172 10.59 5.46 4.67
CA ASP A 172 12.01 5.28 4.42
C ASP A 172 12.43 3.80 4.44
N TYR A 173 11.94 3.06 5.44
CA TYR A 173 12.19 1.62 5.55
C TYR A 173 11.69 0.86 4.31
N PHE A 174 10.43 1.04 3.91
CA PHE A 174 9.88 0.31 2.75
C PHE A 174 10.47 0.78 1.43
N TYR A 175 10.86 2.05 1.32
CA TYR A 175 11.60 2.54 0.16
C TYR A 175 12.95 1.83 0.03
N PHE A 176 13.70 1.73 1.14
CA PHE A 176 14.96 1.01 1.15
C PHE A 176 14.78 -0.49 0.91
N GLU A 177 13.74 -1.10 1.51
CA GLU A 177 13.41 -2.50 1.27
C GLU A 177 13.09 -2.77 -0.21
N ALA A 178 12.33 -1.89 -0.86
CA ALA A 178 12.04 -1.99 -2.29
C ALA A 178 13.33 -1.89 -3.13
N LEU A 179 14.25 -0.96 -2.80
CA LEU A 179 15.57 -0.88 -3.45
C LEU A 179 16.39 -2.16 -3.27
N VAL A 180 16.37 -2.76 -2.08
CA VAL A 180 17.04 -4.05 -1.82
C VAL A 180 16.42 -5.16 -2.66
N ARG A 181 15.09 -5.28 -2.67
CA ARG A 181 14.35 -6.27 -3.47
C ARG A 181 14.63 -6.16 -4.97
N LEU A 182 14.80 -4.94 -5.48
CA LEU A 182 15.08 -4.68 -6.90
C LEU A 182 16.56 -4.87 -7.28
N SER A 183 17.48 -4.72 -6.33
CA SER A 183 18.93 -4.79 -6.60
C SER A 183 19.53 -6.18 -6.41
N ARG A 184 18.89 -7.06 -5.63
CA ARG A 184 19.42 -8.40 -5.33
C ARG A 184 18.32 -9.38 -4.95
N VAL A 185 18.65 -10.67 -5.01
CA VAL A 185 17.86 -11.70 -4.32
C VAL A 185 18.02 -11.50 -2.82
N TRP A 186 16.92 -11.20 -2.13
CA TRP A 186 16.90 -10.87 -0.72
C TRP A 186 15.98 -11.81 0.05
N THR A 187 16.49 -12.35 1.16
CA THR A 187 15.70 -13.08 2.14
C THR A 187 15.02 -12.09 3.08
N PRO A 188 13.67 -12.03 3.13
CA PRO A 188 12.98 -11.08 3.97
C PRO A 188 13.29 -11.28 5.46
N TYR A 189 13.27 -10.21 6.26
CA TYR A 189 13.61 -10.27 7.69
C TYR A 189 12.64 -11.10 8.55
N PHE A 190 11.48 -11.45 7.99
CA PHE A 190 10.36 -12.11 8.65
C PHE A 190 10.11 -13.52 8.10
N CYS A 191 11.06 -14.06 7.33
CA CYS A 191 11.04 -15.41 6.76
C CYS A 191 12.19 -16.27 7.27
#